data_AF-A0A6J1KJC8-F1
#
_entry.id   AF-A0A6J1KJC8-F1
#
_cell.length_a   1.000
_cell.length_b   1.000
_cell.length_c   1.000
_cell.angle_alpha   90.00
_cell.angle_beta   90.00
_cell.angle_gamma   90.00
#
_symmetry.space_group_name_H-M   'P 1'
#
loop_
_entity.id
_entity.type
_entity.pdbx_description
1 polymer ?
#
loop_
_entity_poly.entity_id
_entity_poly.type
_entity_poly.pdbx_seq_one_letter_code
_entity_poly.pdbx_strand_id
1 'polypeptide(L)'
;MAFRVPTVDVSVVDLTVRLEKAASYEDIKAAIKEESEGKLKGILGYTEDEVVSTDFMGDNRSSIFDAKAGIALNKNYVKLVSWYDNELGYRYKQIQRLCITAVILQLPLYLSFSAVIMK
;
A
#
# COMPACT_ATOMS: atom_id res chain seq x y z
N MET A 1 14.10 -2.22 4.62
CA MET A 1 15.11 -1.14 4.58
C MET A 1 14.38 0.19 4.66
N ALA A 2 14.98 1.30 5.09
CA ALA A 2 14.30 2.60 5.08
C ALA A 2 15.28 3.65 4.54
N PHE A 3 14.79 4.50 3.64
CA PHE A 3 15.55 5.62 3.11
C PHE A 3 14.95 6.89 3.69
N ARG A 4 15.80 7.77 4.23
CA ARG A 4 15.32 9.06 4.69
C ARG A 4 15.49 10.09 3.59
N VAL A 5 14.45 10.87 3.34
CA VAL A 5 14.34 11.91 2.33
C VAL A 5 13.87 13.17 3.06
N PRO A 6 14.34 14.38 2.72
CA PRO A 6 13.92 15.59 3.41
C PRO A 6 12.49 16.00 3.02
N THR A 7 11.50 15.25 3.53
CA THR A 7 10.07 15.48 3.38
C THR A 7 9.42 15.71 4.74
N VAL A 8 8.40 16.56 4.78
CA VAL A 8 7.90 17.13 6.04
C VAL A 8 7.12 16.16 6.92
N ASP A 9 6.26 15.30 6.34
CA ASP A 9 5.35 14.50 7.18
C ASP A 9 4.82 13.21 6.53
N VAL A 10 4.65 13.16 5.21
CA VAL A 10 4.07 11.98 4.55
C VAL A 10 5.15 10.99 4.12
N SER A 11 4.93 9.72 4.41
CA SER A 11 5.77 8.61 3.97
C SER A 11 5.05 7.71 2.96
N VAL A 12 5.84 6.97 2.21
CA VAL A 12 5.35 5.94 1.29
C VAL A 12 5.95 4.59 1.64
N VAL A 13 5.12 3.55 1.55
CA VAL A 13 5.50 2.14 1.58
C VAL A 13 5.60 1.66 0.15
N ASP A 14 6.81 1.30 -0.25
CA ASP A 14 7.07 0.50 -1.44
C ASP A 14 7.17 -0.96 -1.04
N LEU A 15 6.20 -1.77 -1.45
CA LEU A 15 6.12 -3.19 -1.16
C LEU A 15 6.27 -4.01 -2.44
N THR A 16 7.39 -4.72 -2.56
CA THR A 16 7.59 -5.70 -3.64
C THR A 16 7.31 -7.11 -3.13
N VAL A 17 6.41 -7.84 -3.81
CA VAL A 17 5.93 -9.15 -3.39
C VAL A 17 5.98 -10.15 -4.54
N ARG A 18 6.26 -11.42 -4.21
CA ARG A 18 6.12 -12.54 -5.13
C ARG A 18 4.86 -13.36 -4.81
N LEU A 19 3.91 -13.39 -5.73
CA LEU A 19 2.66 -14.14 -5.60
C LEU A 19 2.88 -15.63 -5.90
N GLU A 20 2.22 -16.53 -5.17
CA GLU A 20 2.24 -17.97 -5.47
C GLU A 20 1.38 -18.28 -6.70
N LYS A 21 0.16 -17.72 -6.72
CA LYS A 21 -0.74 -17.77 -7.87
C LYS A 21 -0.53 -16.55 -8.75
N ALA A 22 -0.49 -16.78 -10.06
CA ALA A 22 -0.48 -15.71 -11.04
C ALA A 22 -1.77 -14.87 -10.90
N ALA A 23 -1.62 -13.56 -10.76
CA ALA A 23 -2.73 -12.60 -10.76
C ALA A 23 -2.41 -11.45 -11.71
N SER A 24 -3.43 -10.89 -12.35
CA SER A 24 -3.26 -9.65 -13.10
C SER A 24 -3.20 -8.46 -12.13
N TYR A 25 -2.60 -7.36 -12.57
CA TYR A 25 -2.59 -6.13 -11.76
C TYR A 25 -4.01 -5.59 -11.56
N GLU A 26 -4.89 -5.80 -12.53
CA GLU A 26 -6.29 -5.41 -12.45
C GLU A 26 -7.02 -6.18 -11.35
N ASP A 27 -6.78 -7.49 -11.22
CA ASP A 27 -7.36 -8.31 -10.15
C ASP A 27 -6.91 -7.79 -8.77
N ILE A 28 -5.63 -7.41 -8.64
CA ILE A 28 -5.09 -6.86 -7.39
C ILE A 28 -5.75 -5.52 -7.06
N LYS A 29 -5.87 -4.62 -8.04
CA LYS A 29 -6.54 -3.34 -7.85
C LYS A 29 -8.00 -3.52 -7.45
N ALA A 30 -8.71 -4.43 -8.12
CA ALA A 30 -10.11 -4.73 -7.82
C ALA A 30 -10.28 -5.26 -6.39
N ALA A 31 -9.43 -6.20 -5.96
CA ALA A 31 -9.46 -6.75 -4.61
C ALA A 31 -9.17 -5.69 -3.53
N ILE A 32 -8.17 -4.82 -3.77
CA ILE A 32 -7.85 -3.71 -2.86
C ILE A 32 -8.99 -2.71 -2.79
N LYS A 33 -9.59 -2.37 -3.94
CA LYS A 33 -10.73 -1.43 -4.01
C LYS A 33 -11.93 -1.97 -3.25
N GLU A 34 -12.29 -3.24 -3.46
CA GLU A 34 -13.39 -3.91 -2.75
C GLU A 34 -13.18 -3.87 -1.24
N GLU A 35 -11.99 -4.22 -0.74
CA GLU A 35 -11.71 -4.20 0.70
C GLU A 35 -11.63 -2.78 1.26
N SER A 36 -11.19 -1.79 0.47
CA SER A 36 -11.20 -0.37 0.83
C SER A 36 -12.60 0.22 0.97
N GLU A 37 -13.55 -0.25 0.15
CA GLU A 37 -14.96 0.18 0.21
C GLU A 37 -15.79 -0.66 1.18
N GLY A 38 -15.30 -1.87 1.50
CA GLY A 38 -15.93 -2.84 2.38
C GLY A 38 -15.37 -2.81 3.81
N LYS A 39 -14.63 -3.85 4.19
CA LYS A 39 -14.25 -4.11 5.60
C LYS A 39 -13.26 -3.09 6.16
N LEU A 40 -12.44 -2.49 5.30
CA LEU A 40 -11.40 -1.54 5.68
C LEU A 40 -11.79 -0.10 5.37
N LYS A 41 -13.07 0.18 5.17
CA LYS A 41 -13.57 1.53 4.90
C LYS A 41 -13.18 2.50 5.99
N GLY A 42 -12.50 3.58 5.60
CA GLY A 42 -11.97 4.61 6.51
C GLY A 42 -10.58 4.28 7.09
N ILE A 43 -10.06 3.07 6.87
CA ILE A 43 -8.71 2.66 7.25
C ILE A 43 -7.82 2.56 6.01
N LEU A 44 -8.31 1.87 4.97
CA LEU A 44 -7.66 1.72 3.67
C LEU A 44 -8.33 2.67 2.67
N GLY A 45 -7.51 3.51 2.04
CA GLY A 45 -7.90 4.32 0.89
C GLY A 45 -7.41 3.69 -0.41
N TYR A 46 -8.05 4.06 -1.51
CA TYR A 46 -7.67 3.71 -2.86
C TYR A 46 -7.70 4.99 -3.71
N THR A 47 -6.65 5.22 -4.49
CA THR A 47 -6.58 6.35 -5.43
C THR A 47 -6.02 5.92 -6.78
N GLU A 48 -6.57 6.51 -7.84
CA GLU A 48 -6.11 6.41 -9.23
C GLU A 48 -5.66 7.78 -9.78
N ASP A 49 -5.68 8.82 -8.94
CA ASP A 49 -5.32 10.18 -9.33
C ASP A 49 -3.79 10.34 -9.34
N GLU A 50 -3.29 11.31 -10.12
CA GLU A 50 -1.89 11.70 -10.05
C GLU A 50 -1.68 12.56 -8.81
N VAL A 51 -1.09 11.96 -7.79
CA VAL A 51 -0.99 12.50 -6.44
C VAL A 51 0.46 12.56 -5.98
N VAL A 52 0.75 13.49 -5.09
CA VAL A 52 2.06 13.67 -4.46
C VAL A 52 1.95 13.60 -2.94
N SER A 53 3.08 13.53 -2.26
CA SER A 53 3.13 13.36 -0.80
C SER A 53 2.32 14.41 -0.03
N THR A 54 2.28 15.66 -0.48
CA THR A 54 1.55 16.74 0.20
C THR A 54 0.03 16.57 0.19
N ASP A 55 -0.51 15.80 -0.75
CA ASP A 55 -1.96 15.61 -0.90
C ASP A 55 -2.54 14.72 0.22
N PHE A 56 -1.68 13.98 0.92
CA PHE A 56 -2.07 13.07 2.00
C PHE A 56 -1.80 13.63 3.40
N MET A 57 -1.32 14.87 3.49
CA MET A 57 -1.08 15.53 4.77
C MET A 57 -2.42 15.77 5.48
N GLY A 58 -2.55 15.29 6.71
CA GLY A 58 -3.81 15.42 7.44
C GLY A 58 -4.82 14.29 7.17
N ASP A 59 -4.49 13.29 6.34
CA ASP A 59 -5.38 12.16 6.08
C ASP A 59 -5.37 11.18 7.28
N ASN A 60 -6.56 10.83 7.76
CA ASN A 60 -6.75 9.93 8.90
C ASN A 60 -6.66 8.45 8.52
N ARG A 61 -6.64 8.12 7.23
CA ARG A 61 -6.53 6.75 6.73
C ARG A 61 -5.13 6.22 7.05
N SER A 62 -5.09 4.95 7.45
CA SER A 62 -3.83 4.30 7.82
C SER A 62 -2.98 3.97 6.61
N SER A 63 -3.59 3.74 5.45
CA SER A 63 -2.88 3.37 4.22
C SER A 63 -3.74 3.78 3.04
N ILE A 64 -3.14 4.45 2.06
CA ILE A 64 -3.82 4.85 0.83
C ILE A 64 -3.08 4.19 -0.31
N PHE A 65 -3.71 3.21 -0.96
CA PHE A 65 -3.11 2.49 -2.07
C PHE A 65 -3.14 3.33 -3.33
N ASP A 66 -1.99 3.43 -3.98
CA ASP A 66 -1.82 4.15 -5.24
C ASP A 66 -1.77 3.15 -6.40
N ALA A 67 -2.86 3.12 -7.16
CA ALA A 67 -3.06 2.21 -8.27
C ALA A 67 -2.25 2.56 -9.53
N LYS A 68 -1.67 3.75 -9.61
CA LYS A 68 -0.82 4.17 -10.74
C LYS A 68 0.67 4.07 -10.42
N ALA A 69 1.05 4.23 -9.15
CA ALA A 69 2.45 4.13 -8.72
C ALA A 69 2.95 2.67 -8.61
N GLY A 70 2.05 1.70 -8.46
CA GLY A 70 2.41 0.28 -8.48
C GLY A 70 2.70 -0.25 -9.89
N ILE A 71 3.43 -1.37 -9.97
CA ILE A 71 3.73 -2.05 -11.23
C ILE A 71 3.76 -3.57 -11.06
N ALA A 72 3.08 -4.29 -11.93
CA ALA A 72 3.27 -5.73 -12.06
C ALA A 72 4.41 -6.00 -13.04
N LEU A 73 5.57 -6.40 -12.53
CA LEU A 73 6.73 -6.76 -13.35
C LEU A 73 6.49 -8.09 -14.06
N ASN A 74 5.85 -9.05 -13.39
CA ASN A 74 5.42 -10.34 -13.93
C ASN A 74 4.10 -10.75 -13.27
N LYS A 75 3.42 -11.77 -13.81
CA LYS A 75 2.18 -12.34 -13.23
C LYS A 75 2.32 -12.77 -11.75
N ASN A 76 3.54 -13.05 -11.32
CA ASN A 76 3.86 -13.49 -9.96
C ASN A 76 4.77 -12.49 -9.23
N TYR A 77 5.13 -11.34 -9.82
CA TYR A 77 6.05 -10.40 -9.19
C TYR A 77 5.52 -8.98 -9.34
N VAL A 78 5.07 -8.42 -8.23
CA VAL A 78 4.32 -7.17 -8.21
C VAL A 78 4.92 -6.21 -7.20
N LYS A 79 4.89 -4.94 -7.57
CA LYS A 79 5.29 -3.82 -6.76
C LYS A 79 4.06 -2.99 -6.47
N LEU A 80 3.80 -2.76 -5.19
CA LEU A 80 2.64 -2.04 -4.68
C LEU A 80 3.14 -0.83 -3.91
N VAL A 81 2.46 0.30 -4.10
CA VAL A 81 2.82 1.56 -3.47
C VAL A 81 1.64 2.04 -2.64
N SER A 82 1.92 2.48 -1.41
CA SER A 82 0.91 3.05 -0.55
C SER A 82 1.44 4.21 0.29
N TRP A 83 0.66 5.29 0.33
CA TRP A 83 0.94 6.50 1.08
C TRP A 83 0.35 6.43 2.48
N TYR A 84 0.97 7.15 3.41
CA TYR A 84 0.43 7.38 4.74
C TYR A 84 1.08 8.59 5.41
N ASP A 85 0.31 9.25 6.25
CA ASP A 85 0.76 10.35 7.11
C ASP A 85 1.49 9.79 8.36
N ASN A 86 2.68 10.31 8.67
CA ASN A 86 3.49 9.80 9.79
C ASN A 86 3.09 10.35 11.16
N GLU A 87 2.31 11.42 11.25
CA GLU A 87 1.86 12.00 12.52
C GLU A 87 0.50 11.47 12.92
N LEU A 88 -0.46 11.43 11.99
CA LEU A 88 -1.83 10.97 12.23
C LEU A 88 -1.99 9.46 12.00
N GLY A 89 -1.33 8.90 10.98
CA GLY A 89 -1.38 7.47 10.66
C GLY A 89 -0.61 6.57 11.65
N TYR A 90 0.30 7.15 12.45
CA TYR A 90 1.13 6.41 13.40
C TYR A 90 0.36 5.82 14.58
N ARG A 91 -0.86 6.31 14.85
CA ARG A 91 -1.76 5.70 15.85
C ARG A 91 -2.21 4.29 15.45
N TYR A 92 -2.11 3.92 14.17
CA TYR A 92 -2.57 2.63 13.62
C TYR A 92 -1.42 1.73 13.13
N LYS A 93 -0.21 1.93 13.66
CA LYS A 93 1.05 1.27 13.24
C LYS A 93 1.03 -0.26 13.10
N GLN A 94 0.15 -0.95 13.83
CA GLN A 94 -0.01 -2.41 13.76
C GLN A 94 -0.86 -2.84 12.56
N ILE A 95 -1.73 -1.97 12.05
CA ILE A 95 -2.72 -2.27 11.00
C ILE A 95 -2.12 -2.11 9.60
N GLN A 96 -1.13 -1.23 9.39
CA GLN A 96 -0.50 -1.02 8.06
C GLN A 96 0.16 -2.27 7.47
N ARG A 97 1.00 -2.95 8.27
CA ARG A 97 1.65 -4.20 7.84
C ARG A 97 0.63 -5.30 7.59
N LEU A 98 -0.51 -5.24 8.26
CA LEU A 98 -1.57 -6.23 8.15
C LEU A 98 -2.49 -5.93 6.97
N CYS A 99 -2.91 -4.70 6.67
CA CYS A 99 -3.98 -4.46 5.69
C CYS A 99 -3.59 -4.84 4.27
N ILE A 100 -2.47 -4.33 3.73
CA ILE A 100 -2.04 -4.69 2.38
C ILE A 100 -1.68 -6.18 2.34
N THR A 101 -0.97 -6.68 3.36
CA THR A 101 -0.60 -8.10 3.42
C THR A 101 -1.81 -9.01 3.63
N ALA A 102 -2.87 -8.60 4.33
CA ALA A 102 -4.05 -9.42 4.63
C ALA A 102 -5.02 -9.49 3.44
N VAL A 103 -5.15 -8.40 2.69
CA VAL A 103 -5.84 -8.42 1.39
C VAL A 103 -5.09 -9.35 0.43
N ILE A 104 -3.75 -9.31 0.47
CA ILE A 104 -2.91 -10.19 -0.35
C ILE A 104 -2.86 -11.63 0.20
N LEU A 105 -2.96 -11.88 1.51
CA LEU A 105 -2.91 -13.22 2.15
C LEU A 105 -4.20 -14.04 1.98
N GLN A 106 -5.29 -13.45 1.48
CA GLN A 106 -6.37 -14.23 0.88
C GLN A 106 -5.91 -14.96 -0.40
N LEU A 107 -4.78 -14.56 -0.97
CA LEU A 107 -4.03 -15.31 -1.97
C LEU A 107 -2.89 -16.08 -1.28
N PRO A 108 -2.64 -17.36 -1.64
CA PRO A 108 -1.54 -18.12 -1.07
C PRO A 108 -0.21 -17.48 -1.50
N LEU A 109 0.74 -17.31 -0.56
CA LEU A 109 1.91 -16.45 -0.79
C LEU A 109 3.14 -16.82 0.04
N TYR A 110 4.31 -16.73 -0.60
CA TYR A 110 5.63 -16.65 0.05
C TYR A 110 6.08 -15.19 0.14
N LEU A 111 6.11 -14.64 1.35
CA LEU A 111 6.53 -13.26 1.60
C LEU A 111 8.07 -13.15 1.57
N SER A 112 8.64 -12.57 0.52
CA SER A 112 9.95 -11.91 0.61
C SER A 112 9.70 -10.42 0.80
N PHE A 113 9.94 -9.92 2.02
CA PHE A 113 9.56 -8.57 2.42
C PHE A 113 10.73 -7.61 2.18
N SER A 114 10.62 -6.75 1.18
CA SER A 114 11.43 -5.54 1.11
C SER A 114 10.49 -4.34 1.08
N ALA A 115 10.18 -3.84 2.28
CA ALA A 115 9.58 -2.52 2.42
C ALA A 115 10.70 -1.49 2.35
N VAL A 116 10.56 -0.51 1.45
CA VAL A 116 11.30 0.76 1.50
C VAL A 116 10.33 1.81 2.05
N ILE A 117 10.64 2.29 3.24
CA ILE A 117 9.94 3.44 3.84
C ILE A 117 10.76 4.68 3.49
N MET A 118 10.17 5.61 2.75
CA MET A 118 10.76 6.93 2.50
C MET A 118 10.31 7.88 3.62
N LYS A 119 11.22 8.31 4.48
CA LYS A 119 10.95 9.21 5.62
C LYS A 119 11.60 10.56 5.42
#